data_AF-A0A0C3AQQ7-F1
#
_entry.id   AF-A0A0C3AQQ7-F1
#
_cell.length_a   1.000
_cell.length_b   1.000
_cell.length_c   1.000
_cell.angle_alpha   90.00
_cell.angle_beta   90.00
_cell.angle_gamma   90.00
#
_symmetry.space_group_name_H-M   'P 1'
#
loop_
_entity.id
_entity.type
_entity.pdbx_description
1 polymer ?
#
loop_
_entity_poly.entity_id
_entity_poly.type
_entity_poly.pdbx_seq_one_letter_code
_entity_poly.pdbx_strand_id
1 'polypeptide(L)' 'LEGKGSAYTFMNAIYRLTDDTGRIALQDRVREFRRTYRQWGSLQRNKASGRYGSSSQVLPLVVECPACPHPGKNLSENW' A
#
# COMPACT_ATOMS: atom_id res chain seq x y z
N LEU A 1 0.83 18.35 9.93
CA LEU A 1 -0.24 17.56 9.30
C LEU A 1 -0.48 18.08 7.89
N GLU A 2 -0.09 17.27 6.91
CA GLU A 2 -0.57 17.20 5.52
C GLU A 2 -0.62 18.48 4.65
N GLY A 3 0.51 18.81 4.04
CA GLY A 3 0.61 19.73 2.89
C GLY A 3 0.39 19.05 1.53
N LYS A 4 -0.58 18.14 1.41
CA LYS A 4 -1.03 17.58 0.12
C LYS A 4 -2.53 17.79 0.03
N GLY A 5 -2.97 18.45 -1.04
CA GLY A 5 -4.35 18.95 -1.19
C GLY A 5 -5.43 17.92 -0.85
N SER A 6 -6.60 18.41 -0.44
CA SER A 6 -7.73 17.56 -0.05
C SER A 6 -8.16 16.61 -1.19
N ALA A 7 -8.88 15.53 -0.83
CA ALA A 7 -9.53 14.66 -1.82
C ALA A 7 -10.39 15.44 -2.83
N TYR A 8 -11.00 16.53 -2.40
CA TYR A 8 -11.78 17.42 -3.26
C TYR A 8 -10.89 18.15 -4.27
N THR A 9 -9.77 18.70 -3.82
CA THR A 9 -8.77 19.35 -4.67
C THR A 9 -8.23 18.39 -5.74
N PHE A 10 -7.93 17.15 -5.36
CA PHE A 10 -7.47 16.12 -6.28
C PHE A 10 -8.53 15.77 -7.34
N MET A 11 -9.77 15.51 -6.92
CA MET A 11 -10.86 15.19 -7.85
C MET A 11 -11.18 16.35 -8.79
N ASN A 12 -11.14 17.60 -8.31
CA ASN A 12 -11.33 18.77 -9.17
C ASN A 12 -10.21 18.95 -10.19
N ALA A 13 -8.96 18.59 -9.84
CA ALA A 13 -7.87 18.59 -10.81
C ALA A 13 -8.13 17.56 -11.92
N ILE A 14 -8.62 16.36 -11.58
CA ILE A 14 -9.02 15.36 -12.57
C ILE A 14 -10.13 15.89 -13.47
N TYR A 15 -11.20 16.47 -12.89
CA TYR A 15 -12.31 17.00 -13.68
C TYR A 15 -11.87 18.06 -14.69
N ARG A 16 -11.01 18.99 -14.27
CA ARG A 16 -10.45 20.01 -15.17
C ARG A 16 -9.58 19.42 -16.28
N LEU A 17 -8.84 18.36 -16.00
CA LEU A 17 -8.05 17.67 -17.01
C LEU A 17 -8.90 16.88 -18.01
N THR A 18 -10.08 16.41 -17.59
CA THR A 18 -10.96 15.58 -18.42
C THR A 18 -12.04 16.36 -19.17
N ASP A 19 -12.59 17.41 -18.57
CA ASP A 19 -13.61 18.27 -19.16
C ASP A 19 -13.43 19.71 -18.66
N ASP A 20 -12.65 20.49 -19.41
CA ASP A 20 -12.47 21.92 -19.15
C ASP A 20 -13.68 22.75 -19.61
N THR A 21 -14.64 22.15 -20.34
CA THR A 21 -15.78 22.86 -20.90
C THR A 21 -17.01 22.86 -19.99
N GLY A 22 -17.00 22.05 -18.92
CA GLY A 22 -18.11 21.91 -17.97
C GLY A 22 -19.41 21.41 -18.61
N ARG A 23 -19.33 20.82 -19.81
CA ARG A 23 -20.48 20.33 -20.58
C ARG A 23 -20.94 18.97 -20.11
N ILE A 24 -20.06 18.21 -19.45
CA ILE A 24 -20.37 16.91 -18.89
C ILE A 24 -20.80 17.11 -17.44
N ALA A 25 -22.05 16.77 -17.13
CA ALA A 25 -22.52 16.69 -15.76
C ALA A 25 -21.87 15.49 -15.04
N LEU A 26 -20.66 15.71 -14.53
CA LEU A 26 -19.92 14.73 -13.74
C LEU A 26 -20.51 14.67 -12.32
N GLN A 27 -20.93 13.49 -11.90
CA GLN A 27 -21.33 13.24 -10.51
C GLN A 27 -20.14 13.42 -9.58
N ASP A 28 -20.36 13.97 -8.38
CA ASP A 28 -19.31 14.06 -7.36
C ASP A 28 -18.86 12.64 -6.94
N ARG A 29 -17.61 12.28 -7.26
CA ARG A 29 -16.97 11.01 -6.92
C ARG A 29 -15.97 11.11 -5.76
N VAL A 30 -15.95 12.22 -5.01
CA VAL A 30 -15.00 12.40 -3.88
C VAL A 30 -15.20 11.32 -2.81
N ARG A 31 -16.43 10.88 -2.57
CA ARG A 31 -16.73 9.80 -1.62
C ARG A 31 -16.12 8.46 -2.05
N GLU A 32 -16.33 8.09 -3.31
CA GLU A 32 -15.81 6.87 -3.92
C GLU A 32 -14.29 6.89 -3.99
N PHE A 33 -13.70 8.04 -4.34
CA PHE A 33 -12.26 8.25 -4.32
C PHE A 33 -11.68 8.04 -2.92
N ARG A 34 -12.26 8.66 -1.88
CA ARG A 34 -11.82 8.46 -0.49
C ARG A 34 -11.86 6.99 -0.08
N ARG A 35 -12.90 6.25 -0.46
CA ARG A 35 -13.03 4.81 -0.18
C ARG A 35 -11.91 4.02 -0.85
N THR A 36 -11.71 4.23 -2.15
CA THR A 36 -10.69 3.54 -2.95
C THR A 36 -9.28 3.86 -2.46
N TYR A 37 -9.02 5.12 -2.11
CA TYR A 37 -7.72 5.56 -1.59
C TYR A 37 -7.39 4.90 -0.24
N ARG A 38 -8.37 4.71 0.65
CA ARG A 38 -8.17 3.95 1.91
C ARG A 38 -7.81 2.49 1.66
N GLN A 39 -8.49 1.85 0.69
CA GLN A 39 -8.19 0.47 0.29
C GLN A 39 -6.78 0.38 -0.29
N TRP A 40 -6.43 1.27 -1.21
CA TRP A 40 -5.08 1.38 -1.77
C TRP A 40 -4.03 1.58 -0.67
N GLY A 41 -4.23 2.51 0.27
CA GLY A 41 -3.31 2.72 1.39
C GLY A 41 -3.13 1.47 2.26
N SER A 42 -4.18 0.68 2.45
CA SER A 42 -4.08 -0.63 3.12
C SER A 42 -3.22 -1.62 2.33
N LEU A 43 -3.43 -1.71 1.01
CA LEU A 43 -2.64 -2.57 0.13
C LEU A 43 -1.17 -2.14 0.10
N GLN A 44 -0.87 -0.85 0.06
CA GLN A 44 0.49 -0.33 0.10
C GLN A 44 1.20 -0.68 1.42
N ARG A 45 0.49 -0.60 2.55
CA ARG A 45 1.04 -1.04 3.85
C ARG A 45 1.26 -2.56 3.91
N ASN A 46 0.35 -3.34 3.36
CA ASN A 46 0.53 -4.80 3.26
C ASN A 46 1.72 -5.16 2.37
N LYS A 47 1.92 -4.44 1.26
CA LYS A 47 3.10 -4.56 0.41
C LYS A 47 4.39 -4.22 1.16
N ALA A 48 4.42 -3.09 1.86
CA ALA A 48 5.60 -2.67 2.62
C ALA A 48 5.93 -3.60 3.80
N SER A 49 4.94 -4.25 4.40
CA SER A 49 5.15 -5.21 5.50
C SER A 49 5.56 -6.62 5.04
N GLY A 50 5.74 -6.86 3.74
CA GLY A 50 6.07 -8.19 3.21
C GLY A 50 4.91 -9.19 3.27
N ARG A 51 3.70 -8.76 3.65
CA ARG A 51 2.47 -9.57 3.71
C ARG A 51 1.66 -9.53 2.41
N TYR A 52 2.32 -9.23 1.29
CA TYR A 52 1.68 -9.16 -0.02
C TYR A 52 1.66 -10.54 -0.67
N GLY A 53 0.50 -11.18 -0.65
CA GLY A 53 0.28 -12.52 -1.19
C GLY A 53 -1.04 -13.10 -0.68
N SER A 54 -1.59 -14.06 -1.42
CA SER A 54 -2.77 -14.83 -1.02
C SER A 54 -2.60 -15.35 0.40
N SER A 55 -3.60 -15.10 1.24
CA SER A 55 -3.75 -15.68 2.57
C SER A 55 -3.42 -17.18 2.58
N SER A 56 -2.26 -17.59 3.13
CA SER A 56 -2.06 -18.95 3.64
C SER A 56 -0.70 -19.14 4.31
N GLN A 57 0.38 -18.57 3.76
CA GLN A 57 1.67 -18.70 4.45
C GLN A 57 1.76 -17.61 5.51
N VAL A 58 1.56 -18.03 6.76
CA VAL A 58 2.13 -17.36 7.92
C VAL A 58 3.64 -17.39 7.73
N LEU A 59 4.16 -16.46 6.93
CA LEU A 59 5.59 -16.23 6.90
C LEU A 59 5.93 -15.73 8.31
N PRO A 60 6.87 -16.38 9.01
CA PRO A 60 7.23 -15.96 10.35
C PRO A 60 7.63 -14.48 10.29
N LEU A 61 7.10 -13.69 11.23
CA LEU A 61 7.38 -12.24 11.34
C LEU A 61 8.89 -11.95 11.46
N VAL A 62 9.66 -12.99 11.78
CA VAL A 62 11.11 -13.02 11.85
C VAL A 62 11.59 -14.06 10.84
N VAL A 63 12.36 -13.62 9.85
CA VAL A 63 13.26 -14.50 9.11
C VAL A 63 14.38 -14.94 10.05
N GLU A 64 14.74 -16.22 10.02
CA GLU A 64 15.91 -16.70 10.76
C GLU A 64 17.12 -15.84 10.36
N CYS A 65 17.74 -15.19 11.34
CA CYS A 65 18.91 -14.35 11.08
C CYS A 65 20.05 -15.26 10.56
N PRO A 66 20.59 -14.99 9.35
CA PRO A 66 21.65 -15.83 8.79
C PRO A 66 22.98 -15.70 9.56
N ALA A 67 23.13 -14.65 10.37
CA ALA A 67 24.30 -14.43 11.21
C ALA A 67 24.20 -15.10 12.59
N CYS A 68 23.01 -15.52 13.03
CA CYS A 68 22.87 -16.25 14.30
C CYS A 68 23.43 -17.68 14.16
N PRO A 69 24.02 -18.25 15.22
CA PRO A 69 24.56 -19.62 15.19
C PRO A 69 23.43 -20.66 15.06
N HIS A 70 23.48 -21.45 13.98
CA HIS A 70 22.53 -22.54 13.69
C HIS A 70 23.32 -23.85 13.47
N PRO A 71 23.31 -24.77 14.46
CA PRO A 71 23.94 -26.08 14.32
C PRO A 71 23.47 -26.80 13.06
N GLY A 72 24.39 -27.30 12.25
CA GLY A 72 24.09 -28.01 11.00
C GLY A 72 23.62 -27.13 9.81
N LYS A 73 23.56 -25.80 9.96
CA LYS A 73 23.31 -24.87 8.85
C LYS A 73 24.53 -23.99 8.56
N ASN A 74 24.98 -23.23 9.55
CA ASN A 74 26.06 -22.24 9.38
C ASN A 74 27.16 -22.34 10.46
N LEU A 75 27.12 -23.38 11.29
CA LEU A 75 28.18 -23.76 12.22
C LEU A 75 28.84 -25.06 11.76
N SER A 76 30.16 -25.15 11.92
CA SER A 76 30.90 -26.40 11.72
C SER A 76 30.54 -27.44 12.79
N GLU A 77 30.70 -28.71 12.45
CA GLU A 77 30.50 -29.79 13.41
C GLU A 77 31.52 -29.66 14.56
N ASN A 78 31.03 -29.62 15.82
CA ASN A 78 31.78 -29.34 17.05
C ASN A 78 32.18 -27.87 17.32
N TRP A 79 31.39 -26.90 16.86
CA TRP A 79 31.42 -25.53 17.41
C TRP A 79 30.80 -25.48 18.82
#